data_AF-A0A9W6WD92-F1
#
_entry.id   AF-A0A9W6WD92-F1
#
_cell.length_a   1.000
_cell.length_b   1.000
_cell.length_c   1.000
_cell.angle_alpha   90.00
_cell.angle_beta   90.00
_cell.angle_gamma   90.00
#
_symmetry.space_group_name_H-M   'P 1'
#
loop_
_entity.id
_entity.type
_entity.pdbx_description
1 polymer ?
#
loop_
_entity_poly.entity_id
_entity_poly.type
_entity_poly.pdbx_seq_one_letter_code
_entity_poly.pdbx_strand_id
1 'polypeptide(L)'
;MTKRIIGLTPVESDLILNYLFDVYEKNADIQVRFNWKPTKPGYGTSAIWDNRSTQHRTVWDHEGKQPRHGTRVTSLAEVPYFDPESKSQREAQGIKSDY
;
A
#
# COMPACT_ATOMS: atom_id res chain seq x y z
N MET A 1 7.94 4.97 -7.67
CA MET A 1 7.31 5.99 -6.82
C MET A 1 6.91 7.20 -7.66
N THR A 2 5.83 7.88 -7.27
CA THR A 2 5.38 9.13 -7.86
C THR A 2 6.44 10.21 -7.71
N LYS A 3 6.74 10.94 -8.78
CA LYS A 3 7.85 11.91 -8.82
C LYS A 3 7.41 13.37 -8.67
N ARG A 4 6.20 13.71 -9.12
CA ARG A 4 5.70 15.09 -9.14
C ARG A 4 4.18 15.13 -9.28
N ILE A 5 3.56 16.16 -8.71
CA ILE A 5 2.17 16.57 -8.96
C ILE A 5 2.17 17.64 -10.05
N ILE A 6 1.42 17.37 -11.13
CA ILE A 6 1.26 18.31 -12.25
C ILE A 6 0.45 19.53 -11.77
N GLY A 7 0.86 20.73 -12.20
CA GLY A 7 0.20 21.98 -11.82
C GLY A 7 0.75 22.65 -10.57
N LEU A 8 1.67 21.98 -9.85
CA LEU A 8 2.36 22.55 -8.69
C LEU A 8 3.82 22.86 -9.00
N THR A 9 4.39 23.82 -8.25
CA THR A 9 5.85 24.01 -8.22
C THR A 9 6.54 22.77 -7.63
N PRO A 10 7.84 22.56 -7.88
CA PRO A 10 8.57 21.43 -7.30
C PRO A 10 8.47 21.39 -5.77
N VAL A 11 8.60 22.55 -5.11
CA VAL A 11 8.57 22.65 -3.64
C VAL A 11 7.20 22.24 -3.08
N GLU A 12 6.11 22.73 -3.66
CA GLU A 12 4.75 22.38 -3.23
C GLU A 12 4.45 20.90 -3.49
N SER A 13 4.84 20.39 -4.65
CA SER A 13 4.69 18.98 -5.01
C SER A 13 5.41 18.07 -4.02
N ASP A 14 6.66 18.39 -3.68
CA ASP A 14 7.47 17.60 -2.74
C ASP A 14 6.87 17.63 -1.33
N LEU A 15 6.40 18.80 -0.88
CA LEU A 15 5.76 18.94 0.43
C LEU A 15 4.51 18.05 0.55
N ILE A 16 3.63 18.08 -0.46
CA ILE A 16 2.39 17.29 -0.45
C ILE A 16 2.68 15.80 -0.60
N LEU A 17 3.56 15.41 -1.53
CA LEU A 17 3.88 13.99 -1.73
C LEU A 17 4.51 13.38 -0.49
N ASN A 18 5.44 14.07 0.18
CA ASN A 18 6.03 13.56 1.41
C ASN A 18 5.01 13.41 2.53
N TYR A 19 4.08 14.36 2.67
CA TYR A 19 2.97 14.21 3.61
C TYR A 19 2.12 12.97 3.29
N LEU A 20 1.76 12.74 2.02
CA LEU A 20 0.99 11.56 1.60
C LEU A 20 1.76 10.24 1.81
N PHE A 21 3.07 10.24 1.59
CA PHE A 21 3.92 9.09 1.85
C PHE A 21 3.97 8.78 3.35
N ASP A 22 4.13 9.80 4.18
CA ASP A 22 4.14 9.68 5.64
C ASP A 22 2.86 9.02 6.18
N VAL A 23 1.69 9.31 5.58
CA VAL A 23 0.42 8.71 5.98
C VAL A 23 0.49 7.18 5.97
N TYR A 24 1.03 6.56 4.91
CA TYR A 24 1.09 5.10 4.85
C TYR A 24 2.40 4.52 5.39
N GLU A 25 3.50 5.28 5.43
CA GLU A 25 4.79 4.78 5.94
C GLU A 25 4.86 4.79 7.47
N LYS A 26 4.29 5.81 8.11
CA LYS A 26 4.42 6.04 9.55
C LYS A 26 3.21 5.61 10.38
N ASN A 27 2.07 5.35 9.73
CA ASN A 27 0.86 4.90 10.42
C ASN A 27 0.80 3.37 10.52
N ALA A 28 1.11 2.84 11.71
CA ALA A 28 1.06 1.40 11.96
C ALA A 28 -0.36 0.81 11.99
N ASP A 29 -1.38 1.63 12.27
CA ASP A 29 -2.78 1.15 12.41
C ASP A 29 -3.36 0.65 11.07
N ILE A 30 -2.78 1.10 9.96
CA ILE A 30 -3.18 0.71 8.59
C ILE A 30 -2.19 -0.26 7.94
N GLN A 31 -1.24 -0.81 8.70
CA GLN A 31 -0.22 -1.73 8.20
C GLN A 31 -0.40 -3.14 8.76
N VAL A 32 -0.09 -4.13 7.92
CA VAL A 32 0.08 -5.52 8.35
C VAL A 32 1.49 -5.98 8.01
N ARG A 33 2.27 -6.37 9.04
CA ARG A 33 3.55 -7.06 8.84
C ARG A 33 3.33 -8.57 8.85
N PHE A 34 3.28 -9.16 7.67
CA PHE A 34 3.01 -10.59 7.51
C PHE A 34 4.26 -11.45 7.74
N ASN A 35 4.16 -12.42 8.66
CA ASN A 35 5.23 -13.39 8.92
C ASN A 35 4.98 -14.69 8.14
N TRP A 36 5.87 -14.98 7.18
CA TRP A 36 5.76 -16.16 6.32
C TRP A 36 6.21 -17.41 7.08
N LYS A 37 5.28 -18.35 7.32
CA LYS A 37 5.56 -19.62 8.02
C LYS A 37 4.72 -20.77 7.44
N PRO A 38 5.31 -21.95 7.20
CA PRO A 38 4.56 -23.14 6.82
C PRO A 38 3.36 -23.35 7.74
N THR A 39 2.21 -23.69 7.16
CA THR A 39 0.98 -23.91 7.93
C THR A 39 0.89 -25.35 8.43
N LYS A 40 1.37 -26.31 7.62
CA LYS A 40 1.42 -27.75 7.88
C LYS A 40 2.62 -28.36 7.14
N PRO A 41 3.10 -29.57 7.50
CA PRO A 41 4.12 -30.27 6.72
C PRO A 41 3.71 -30.37 5.24
N GLY A 42 4.58 -29.92 4.33
CA GLY A 42 4.29 -29.89 2.89
C GLY A 42 3.46 -28.69 2.38
N TYR A 43 2.98 -27.80 3.26
CA TYR A 43 2.17 -26.63 2.87
C TYR A 43 2.85 -25.31 3.23
N GLY A 44 2.86 -24.38 2.27
CA GLY A 44 3.32 -23.00 2.46
C GLY A 44 2.25 -22.07 3.06
N THR A 45 2.55 -20.77 3.05
CA THR A 45 1.58 -19.69 3.28
C THR A 45 1.33 -18.96 1.97
N SER A 46 0.11 -18.49 1.76
CA SER A 46 -0.22 -17.57 0.66
C SER A 46 -0.82 -16.29 1.23
N ALA A 47 -0.49 -15.16 0.61
CA ALA A 47 -1.13 -13.88 0.88
C ALA A 47 -1.76 -13.37 -0.42
N ILE A 48 -2.95 -12.78 -0.30
CA ILE A 48 -3.67 -12.14 -1.40
C ILE A 48 -3.93 -10.70 -0.96
N TRP A 49 -3.70 -9.74 -1.85
CA TRP A 49 -3.96 -8.32 -1.61
C TRP A 49 -4.55 -7.68 -2.86
N ASP A 50 -5.40 -6.67 -2.67
CA ASP A 50 -5.94 -5.85 -3.76
C ASP A 50 -4.96 -4.73 -4.09
N ASN A 51 -4.30 -4.82 -5.24
CA ASN A 51 -3.27 -3.85 -5.66
C ASN A 51 -3.85 -2.48 -6.06
N ARG A 52 -5.18 -2.29 -6.06
CA ARG A 52 -5.82 -1.00 -6.33
C ARG A 52 -5.89 -0.11 -5.08
N SER A 53 -5.84 -0.72 -3.90
CA SER A 53 -6.03 -0.03 -2.61
C SER A 53 -4.92 -0.29 -1.60
N THR A 54 -3.89 -1.06 -1.96
CA THR A 54 -2.79 -1.42 -1.05
C THR A 54 -1.42 -1.15 -1.64
N GLN A 55 -0.45 -0.93 -0.77
CA GLN A 55 0.98 -0.93 -1.08
C GLN A 55 1.66 -2.06 -0.30
N HIS A 56 2.76 -2.59 -0.82
CA HIS A 56 3.53 -3.63 -0.15
C HIS A 56 5.03 -3.39 -0.29
N ARG A 57 5.78 -3.81 0.74
CA ARG A 57 7.24 -3.74 0.76
C ARG A 57 7.83 -5.03 1.30
N THR A 58 8.88 -5.51 0.66
CA THR A 58 9.72 -6.57 1.21
C THR A 58 10.61 -6.01 2.31
N VAL A 59 10.54 -6.58 3.52
CA VAL A 59 11.47 -6.28 4.60
C VAL A 59 12.73 -7.13 4.43
N TRP A 60 13.90 -6.48 4.41
CA TRP A 60 15.22 -7.11 4.28
C TRP A 60 15.88 -7.28 5.65
N ASP A 61 15.18 -7.90 6.59
CA ASP A 61 15.63 -8.15 7.97
C ASP A 61 16.43 -9.44 8.13
N HIS A 62 16.45 -10.32 7.11
CA HIS A 62 17.25 -11.53 7.09
C HIS A 62 18.68 -11.34 6.58
N GLU A 63 19.03 -10.13 6.11
CA GLU A 63 20.39 -9.75 5.68
C GLU A 63 21.04 -10.71 4.68
N GLY A 64 20.26 -11.43 3.87
CA GLY A 64 20.78 -12.44 2.96
C GLY A 64 21.37 -13.69 3.63
N LYS A 65 21.28 -13.82 4.96
CA LYS A 65 21.79 -14.99 5.72
C LYS A 65 21.09 -16.30 5.34
N GLN A 66 19.88 -16.21 4.82
CA GLN A 66 19.08 -17.34 4.36
C GLN A 66 18.45 -17.01 3.00
N PRO A 67 18.41 -17.97 2.06
CA PRO A 67 17.70 -17.80 0.80
C PRO A 67 16.20 -17.67 1.06
N ARG A 68 15.54 -16.80 0.29
CA ARG A 68 14.09 -16.60 0.35
C ARG A 68 13.51 -16.58 -1.07
N HIS A 69 12.56 -17.47 -1.32
CA HIS A 69 11.86 -17.60 -2.59
C HIS A 69 10.35 -17.53 -2.37
N GLY A 70 9.62 -16.98 -3.33
CA GLY A 70 8.18 -16.99 -3.38
C GLY A 70 7.68 -16.87 -4.81
N THR A 71 6.55 -17.51 -5.10
CA THR A 71 5.89 -17.44 -6.40
C THR A 71 4.77 -16.41 -6.32
N ARG A 72 4.70 -15.53 -7.33
CA ARG A 72 3.63 -14.53 -7.45
C ARG A 72 2.84 -14.76 -8.72
N VAL A 73 1.52 -14.70 -8.59
CA VAL A 73 0.58 -14.58 -9.71
C VAL A 73 -0.11 -13.23 -9.58
N THR A 74 -0.36 -12.56 -10.71
CA THR A 74 -0.99 -11.23 -10.72
C THR A 74 -2.02 -11.20 -11.83
N SER A 75 -3.22 -10.71 -11.51
CA SER A 75 -4.27 -10.49 -12.48
C SER A 75 -4.08 -9.16 -13.22
N LEU A 76 -4.56 -9.07 -14.45
CA LEU A 76 -4.68 -7.80 -15.16
C LEU A 76 -5.81 -6.96 -14.55
N ALA A 77 -5.62 -5.65 -14.56
CA ALA A 77 -6.59 -4.68 -14.05
C ALA A 77 -6.87 -3.58 -15.10
N GLU A 78 -7.87 -2.77 -14.81
CA GLU A 78 -8.27 -1.59 -15.55
C GLU A 78 -7.24 -0.44 -15.45
N VAL A 79 -7.34 0.53 -16.37
CA VAL A 79 -6.59 1.79 -16.27
C VAL A 79 -7.18 2.63 -15.13
N PRO A 80 -6.36 3.19 -14.21
CA PRO A 80 -6.87 4.04 -13.14
C PRO A 80 -7.61 5.26 -13.68
N TYR A 81 -8.75 5.60 -13.08
CA TYR A 81 -9.51 6.80 -13.38
C TYR A 81 -10.00 7.46 -12.08
N PHE A 82 -10.31 8.75 -12.15
CA PHE A 82 -10.94 9.47 -11.04
C PHE A 82 -12.46 9.35 -11.18
N ASP A 83 -13.11 8.88 -10.11
CA ASP A 83 -14.57 8.84 -10.00
C ASP A 83 -15.05 10.02 -9.14
N PRO A 84 -15.73 11.03 -9.71
CA PRO A 84 -16.21 12.19 -8.96
C PRO A 84 -17.30 11.85 -7.94
N GLU A 85 -17.99 10.72 -8.11
CA GLU A 85 -19.03 10.24 -7.18
C GLU A 85 -18.45 9.32 -6.09
N SER A 86 -17.13 9.12 -6.08
CA SER A 86 -16.47 8.32 -5.05
C SER A 86 -16.57 8.98 -3.67
N LYS A 87 -16.68 8.14 -2.64
CA LYS A 87 -16.80 8.57 -1.24
C LYS A 87 -15.43 8.62 -0.57
N SER A 88 -15.20 9.64 0.23
CA SER A 88 -14.10 9.66 1.19
C SER A 88 -14.28 8.56 2.26
N GLN A 89 -13.19 8.23 2.95
CA GLN A 89 -13.23 7.28 4.06
C GLN A 89 -14.25 7.70 5.15
N ARG A 90 -14.30 8.99 5.50
CA ARG A 90 -15.23 9.50 6.51
C ARG A 90 -16.68 9.36 6.09
N GLU A 91 -17.00 9.71 4.85
CA GLU A 91 -18.34 9.54 4.29
C GLU A 91 -18.77 8.08 4.25
N ALA A 92 -17.86 7.18 3.84
CA ALA A 92 -18.11 5.74 3.85
C ALA A 92 -18.35 5.19 5.27
N GLN A 93 -17.76 5.81 6.29
CA GLN A 93 -17.92 5.45 7.70
C GLN A 93 -19.05 6.22 8.41
N GLY A 94 -19.77 7.12 7.72
CA GLY A 94 -20.84 7.93 8.31
C GLY A 94 -20.36 8.97 9.34
N ILE A 95 -19.07 9.31 9.33
CA ILE A 95 -18.48 10.31 10.24
C ILE A 95 -18.76 11.70 9.65
N LYS A 96 -19.41 12.58 10.42
CA LYS A 96 -19.68 13.96 10.01
C LYS A 96 -18.36 14.73 9.82
N SER A 97 -18.29 15.57 8.78
CA SER A 97 -17.22 16.56 8.68
C SER A 97 -17.46 17.63 9.75
N ASP A 98 -16.49 17.84 10.63
CA ASP A 98 -16.51 18.92 11.63
C ASP A 98 -15.83 20.22 11.10
N TYR A 99 -15.47 20.22 9.81
CA TYR A 99 -14.97 21.37 9.05
C TYR A 99 -16.01 21.85 8.05
#